data_AF-S2E9B7-F1
#
_entry.id   AF-S2E9B7-F1
#
_cell.length_a   1.000
_cell.length_b   1.000
_cell.length_c   1.000
_cell.angle_alpha   90.00
_cell.angle_beta   90.00
_cell.angle_gamma   90.00
#
_symmetry.space_group_name_H-M   'P 1'
#
loop_
_entity.id
_entity.type
_entity.pdbx_description
1 polymer ?
#
loop_
_entity_poly.entity_id
_entity_poly.type
_entity_poly.pdbx_seq_one_letter_code
_entity_poly.pdbx_strand_id
1 'polypeptide(L)' 'MGNAVKIRYKLEGDKQYTTCIVTRVQYENFKILPIIKECEIIQRDVSITDEQIDVANQSLVEAIRKEGQD' A
#
# COMPACT_ATOMS: atom_id res chain seq x y z
N MET A 1 -12.07 -3.21 14.50
CA MET A 1 -12.25 -1.77 14.20
C MET A 1 -11.17 -1.37 13.22
N GLY A 2 -11.55 -0.75 12.11
CA GLY A 2 -10.74 -0.66 10.89
C GLY A 2 -9.47 0.18 11.06
N ASN A 3 -8.34 -0.47 11.29
CA ASN A 3 -7.02 0.18 11.44
C ASN A 3 -6.39 0.56 10.11
N ALA A 4 -7.20 0.77 9.08
CA ALA A 4 -6.75 1.03 7.74
C ALA A 4 -6.93 2.49 7.34
N VAL A 5 -5.99 2.95 6.53
CA VAL A 5 -5.87 4.33 6.08
C VAL A 5 -5.69 4.33 4.57
N LYS A 6 -6.36 5.27 3.89
CA LYS A 6 -6.07 5.56 2.49
C LYS A 6 -4.90 6.53 2.46
N ILE A 7 -3.87 6.16 1.73
CA ILE A 7 -2.67 6.97 1.57
C ILE A 7 -2.53 7.43 0.13
N ARG A 8 -1.87 8.57 -0.04
CA ARG A 8 -1.38 9.07 -1.32
C ARG A 8 0.14 9.08 -1.25
N TYR A 9 0.79 8.53 -2.25
CA TYR A 9 2.25 8.48 -2.31
C TYR A 9 2.77 8.80 -3.71
N LYS A 10 4.04 9.15 -3.77
CA LYS A 10 4.78 9.44 -4.99
C LYS A 10 6.13 8.76 -4.93
N LEU A 11 6.44 7.99 -5.96
CA LEU A 11 7.75 7.36 -6.11
C LEU A 11 8.78 8.38 -6.63
N GLU A 12 10.05 8.10 -6.38
CA GLU A 12 11.14 8.85 -6.97
C GLU A 12 11.12 8.68 -8.50
N GLY A 13 11.19 9.79 -9.23
CA GLY A 13 11.08 9.81 -10.70
C GLY A 13 9.65 9.88 -11.24
N ASP A 14 8.64 9.55 -10.43
CA ASP A 14 7.24 9.64 -10.84
C ASP A 14 6.77 11.11 -10.94
N LYS A 15 5.89 11.38 -11.91
CA LYS A 15 5.25 12.70 -12.06
C LYS A 15 3.94 12.80 -11.28
N GLN A 16 3.27 11.67 -11.06
CA GLN A 16 1.92 11.61 -10.52
C GLN A 16 1.90 10.96 -9.14
N TYR A 17 0.81 11.22 -8.42
CA TYR A 17 0.54 10.57 -7.15
C TYR A 17 -0.33 9.33 -7.37
N THR A 18 -0.01 8.27 -6.64
CA THR A 18 -0.81 7.04 -6.58
C THR A 18 -1.50 6.95 -5.22
N THR A 19 -2.67 6.31 -5.17
CA THR A 19 -3.38 6.08 -3.92
C THR A 19 -3.59 4.60 -3.67
N CYS A 20 -3.43 4.16 -2.44
CA CYS A 20 -3.78 2.81 -2.00
C CYS A 20 -4.35 2.86 -0.58
N ILE A 21 -4.96 1.76 -0.15
CA ILE A 21 -5.45 1.61 1.22
C ILE A 21 -4.55 0.58 1.91
N VAL A 22 -4.03 0.94 3.07
CA VAL A 22 -3.08 0.12 3.83
C VAL A 22 -3.44 0.13 5.30
N THR A 23 -3.01 -0.89 6.04
CA THR A 23 -3.05 -0.83 7.50
C THR A 23 -2.07 0.20 8.03
N ARG A 24 -2.25 0.66 9.28
CA ARG A 24 -1.33 1.61 9.89
C ARG A 24 0.12 1.11 9.95
N VAL A 25 0.33 -0.18 10.23
CA VAL A 25 1.67 -0.80 10.23
C VAL A 25 2.26 -0.82 8.83
N GLN A 26 1.47 -1.17 7.82
CA GLN A 26 1.93 -1.12 6.43
C GLN A 26 2.28 0.30 6.01
N TYR A 27 1.53 1.33 6.42
CA TYR A 27 1.88 2.73 6.17
C TYR A 27 3.26 3.10 6.75
N GLU A 28 3.54 2.71 7.99
CA GLU A 28 4.85 2.97 8.61
C GLU A 28 5.99 2.27 7.84
N ASN A 29 5.78 1.01 7.44
CA ASN A 29 6.71 0.28 6.60
C ASN A 29 6.85 0.87 5.19
N PHE A 30 5.79 1.48 4.65
CA PHE A 30 5.82 2.08 3.33
C PHE A 30 6.72 3.33 3.32
N LYS A 31 6.68 4.12 4.39
CA LYS A 31 7.47 5.35 4.52
C LYS A 31 8.98 5.13 4.61
N ILE A 32 9.43 3.94 4.98
CA ILE A 32 10.87 3.63 5.08
C ILE A 32 11.48 3.18 3.75
N LEU A 33 10.65 2.93 2.72
CA LEU A 33 11.13 2.50 1.42
C LEU A 33 11.88 3.65 0.72
N PRO A 34 13.12 3.43 0.23
CA PRO A 34 13.94 4.50 -0.33
C PRO A 34 13.38 5.10 -1.63
N ILE A 35 12.59 4.32 -2.36
CA ILE A 35 11.92 4.77 -3.59
C ILE A 35 10.75 5.72 -3.32
N ILE A 36 10.29 5.84 -2.08
CA ILE A 36 9.16 6.70 -1.72
C ILE A 36 9.68 8.12 -1.47
N LYS A 37 9.29 9.04 -2.35
CA LYS A 37 9.63 10.46 -2.24
C LYS A 37 8.67 11.21 -1.32
N GLU A 38 7.37 10.98 -1.49
CA GLU A 38 6.31 11.64 -0.71
C GLU A 38 5.25 10.60 -0.33
N CYS A 39 4.74 10.67 0.90
CA CYS A 39 3.67 9.78 1.36
C CYS A 39 2.85 10.41 2.50
N GLU A 40 1.54 10.52 2.31
CA GLU A 40 0.61 11.17 3.23
C GLU A 40 -0.69 10.35 3.39
N ILE A 41 -1.31 10.43 4.57
CA ILE A 41 -2.63 9.85 4.81
C ILE A 41 -3.68 10.85 4.31
N ILE A 42 -4.50 10.43 3.34
CA ILE A 42 -5.60 11.24 2.80
C ILE A 42 -6.96 10.87 3.39
N GLN A 43 -7.10 9.67 3.98
CA GLN A 43 -8.32 9.26 4.68
C GLN A 43 -7.99 8.33 5.86
N ARG A 44 -8.57 8.61 7.02
CA ARG A 44 -8.49 7.78 8.24
C ARG A 44 -9.77 6.95 8.39
N ASP A 45 -9.69 5.84 9.12
CA ASP A 45 -10.83 4.93 9.38
C ASP A 45 -11.51 4.45 8.10
N VAL A 46 -10.69 3.90 7.19
CA VAL A 46 -11.25 3.19 6.05
C VAL A 46 -11.73 1.84 6.57
N SER A 47 -13.05 1.62 6.51
CA SER A 47 -13.66 0.31 6.74
C SER A 47 -13.22 -0.63 5.62
N ILE A 48 -12.05 -1.24 5.78
CA ILE A 48 -11.62 -2.36 4.95
C ILE A 48 -12.40 -3.58 5.42
N THR A 49 -13.08 -4.23 4.48
CA THR A 49 -13.68 -5.56 4.67
C THR A 49 -12.58 -6.62 4.59
N ASP A 50 -12.69 -7.71 5.35
CA ASP A 50 -11.73 -8.83 5.30
C ASP A 50 -11.45 -9.31 3.86
N GLU A 51 -12.47 -9.27 2.98
CA GLU A 51 -12.34 -9.59 1.56
C GLU A 51 -11.33 -8.70 0.82
N GLN A 52 -11.31 -7.39 1.10
CA GLN A 52 -10.34 -6.47 0.48
C GLN A 52 -8.92 -6.71 0.98
N ILE A 53 -8.75 -7.18 2.22
CA ILE A 53 -7.45 -7.60 2.76
C ILE A 53 -6.96 -8.86 2.03
N ASP A 54 -7.85 -9.83 1.83
CA ASP A 54 -7.51 -11.10 1.19
C ASP A 54 -7.08 -10.88 -0.27
N VAL A 55 -7.81 -10.06 -1.02
CA VAL A 55 -7.46 -9.70 -2.41
C VAL A 55 -6.10 -9.01 -2.50
N ALA A 56 -5.81 -8.07 -1.58
CA ALA A 56 -4.52 -7.38 -1.54
C ALA A 56 -3.37 -8.36 -1.22
N ASN A 57 -3.58 -9.28 -0.26
CA ASN A 57 -2.59 -10.29 0.09
C ASN A 57 -2.36 -11.29 -1.05
N GLN A 58 -3.42 -11.74 -1.73
CA GLN A 58 -3.30 -12.63 -2.89
C GLN A 58 -2.50 -11.98 -4.01
N SER A 59 -2.78 -10.71 -4.35
CA SER A 59 -2.04 -9.98 -5.38
C SER A 59 -0.55 -9.86 -5.06
N LEU A 60 -0.20 -9.64 -3.79
CA LEU A 60 1.20 -9.61 -3.34
C LEU A 60 1.87 -10.98 -3.48
N VAL A 61 1.19 -12.05 -3.08
CA VAL A 61 1.71 -13.43 -3.22
C VAL A 61 1.94 -13.81 -4.68
N GLU A 62 1.01 -13.43 -5.57
CA GLU A 62 1.16 -13.69 -7.00
C GLU A 62 2.31 -12.90 -7.64
N ALA A 63 2.50 -11.64 -7.24
CA ALA A 63 3.63 -10.83 -7.70
C ALA A 63 4.98 -11.46 -7.28
N ILE A 64 5.11 -11.89 -6.02
CA ILE A 64 6.30 -12.57 -5.50
C ILE A 64 6.56 -13.88 -6.26
N ARG A 65 5.50 -14.64 -6.58
CA ARG A 65 5.63 -15.89 -7.35
C ARG A 65 6.12 -15.67 -8.77
N LYS A 66 5.71 -14.58 -9.42
CA LYS A 66 6.12 -14.27 -10.80
C LYS A 66 7.58 -13.83 -10.92
N GLU A 67 8.15 -13.20 -9.91
CA GLU A 67 9.57 -12.82 -9.93
C GLU A 67 10.54 -13.98 -9.63
N GLY A 68 10.03 -15.16 -9.24
CA GLY A 68 10.83 -16.37 -9.02
C GLY A 68 10.92 -17.33 -10.20
N GLN A 69 10.44 -16.94 -11.40
CA GLN A 69 10.33 -17.82 -12.58
C GLN A 69 11.09 -17.36 -13.83
N ASP A 70 12.01 -16.39 -13.72
CA ASP A 70 12.95 -16.03 -14.80
C ASP A 70 14.38 -16.46 -14.47
#